data_AF-K8ZST7-F1
#
_entry.id   AF-K8ZST7-F1
#
_cell.length_a   1.000
_cell.length_b   1.000
_cell.length_c   1.000
_cell.angle_alpha   90.00
_cell.angle_beta   90.00
_cell.angle_gamma   90.00
#
_symmetry.space_group_name_H-M   'P 1'
#
loop_
_entity.id
_entity.type
_entity.pdbx_description
1 polymer ?
#
loop_
_entity_poly.entity_id
_entity_poly.type
_entity_poly.pdbx_seq_one_letter_code
_entity_poly.pdbx_strand_id
1 'polypeptide(L)'
;MVITYACLNQRNNYILYIQKISVSLSLILLMSKASAGSFDFDKDWQFESKTTLSLGASWSTQDPSTSLLYRPDANKIGKQGSSIDVNGDDGRMNFSKYDAISQIIRGITEVKLNGKQQGAVISTKYWYDHAYETGHGDLKPFNDSAWPRLAKFKGIDLWNAYIWKDFELGEGKTINLKLGKQTLNWGKSQFFQNGLNSVSAFDFAAINRPAGDAKERMIPTEMFSFDTSINKNLKIEGFYQFKFRPSVVDGSGTFFEISDFVPENAGPVLIAGGGDKLSDTAMRLRTYIPRAESRKAKDNGQYGIALKQTLPSLNNAELGIYYANYHSRNANFDGTAVTARGPENFNTASYFSIYPENIKMFGLSLTGKVGTTTVFSELTHKPNQPLQLNGTDIVYAQVLSDGTPFSPPGETPELGQYIQGYVRLPVTQFSIGATDSISNIFGANSMT
;
A
#
# COMPACT_ATOMS: atom_id res chain seq x y z
N MET A 1 0.03 34.00 -27.32
CA MET A 1 -1.13 33.49 -28.09
C MET A 1 -2.23 33.21 -27.08
N VAL A 2 -3.43 33.72 -27.35
CA VAL A 2 -4.39 34.25 -26.37
C VAL A 2 -5.10 33.16 -25.55
N ILE A 3 -5.11 33.35 -24.23
CA ILE A 3 -5.95 32.65 -23.26
C ILE A 3 -7.35 33.25 -23.35
N THR A 4 -8.31 32.50 -23.90
CA THR A 4 -9.72 32.91 -23.92
C THR A 4 -10.44 32.22 -22.77
N TYR A 5 -10.71 32.98 -21.70
CA TYR A 5 -11.68 32.62 -20.68
C TYR A 5 -13.08 32.63 -21.29
N ALA A 6 -13.74 31.47 -21.35
CA ALA A 6 -15.15 31.40 -21.70
C ALA A 6 -16.00 31.76 -20.47
N CYS A 7 -16.70 32.90 -20.55
CA CYS A 7 -17.79 33.28 -19.66
C CYS A 7 -18.86 32.17 -19.62
N LEU A 8 -19.06 31.56 -18.45
CA LEU A 8 -20.27 30.82 -18.13
C LEU A 8 -21.26 31.79 -17.50
N ASN A 9 -22.32 32.14 -18.23
CA ASN A 9 -23.51 32.70 -17.61
C ASN A 9 -24.79 32.10 -18.19
N GLN A 10 -25.60 31.59 -17.27
CA GLN A 10 -27.03 31.28 -17.35
C GLN A 10 -27.50 30.07 -18.18
N ARG A 11 -27.58 28.92 -17.50
CA ARG A 11 -28.84 28.16 -17.41
C ARG A 11 -28.95 27.46 -16.06
N ASN A 12 -29.89 27.94 -15.26
CA ASN A 12 -30.35 27.34 -14.00
C ASN A 12 -30.79 25.88 -14.20
N ASN A 13 -30.62 25.08 -13.14
CA ASN A 13 -31.19 23.73 -12.91
C ASN A 13 -30.33 22.47 -13.17
N TYR A 14 -29.03 22.48 -12.82
CA TYR A 14 -28.27 21.22 -12.65
C TYR A 14 -27.44 21.10 -11.35
N ILE A 15 -27.56 22.06 -10.43
CA ILE A 15 -26.86 22.02 -9.12
C ILE A 15 -27.46 20.97 -8.15
N LEU A 16 -28.64 20.42 -8.45
CA LEU A 16 -29.26 19.33 -7.67
C LEU A 16 -28.86 17.91 -8.12
N TYR A 17 -28.16 17.74 -9.25
CA TYR A 17 -27.73 16.41 -9.73
C TYR A 17 -26.29 16.03 -9.35
N ILE A 18 -25.47 17.00 -8.90
CA ILE A 18 -24.09 16.78 -8.42
C ILE A 18 -24.07 16.29 -6.95
N GLN A 19 -25.24 16.09 -6.33
CA GLN A 19 -25.38 15.46 -5.01
C GLN A 19 -25.42 13.92 -5.04
N LYS A 20 -25.25 13.26 -6.19
CA LYS A 20 -24.91 11.83 -6.22
C LYS A 20 -23.42 11.67 -5.97
N ILE A 21 -23.00 12.00 -4.74
CA ILE A 21 -21.77 11.47 -4.17
C ILE A 21 -21.93 9.94 -4.24
N SER A 22 -21.15 9.28 -5.09
CA SER A 22 -20.99 7.83 -5.06
C SER A 22 -20.30 7.44 -3.76
N VAL A 23 -21.04 7.48 -2.66
CA VAL A 23 -20.68 6.74 -1.45
C VAL A 23 -21.05 5.30 -1.75
N SER A 24 -20.08 4.52 -2.23
CA SER A 24 -20.20 3.06 -2.25
C SER A 24 -20.27 2.59 -0.79
N LEU A 25 -21.46 2.54 -0.21
CA LEU A 25 -21.68 1.82 1.04
C LEU A 25 -21.60 0.34 0.72
N SER A 26 -20.46 -0.29 1.03
CA SER A 26 -20.37 -1.75 1.11
C SER A 26 -21.22 -2.22 2.29
N LEU A 27 -22.09 -3.21 2.09
CA LEU A 27 -22.70 -3.91 3.22
C LEU A 27 -21.63 -4.81 3.84
N ILE A 28 -21.09 -4.42 4.99
CA ILE A 28 -20.03 -5.17 5.68
C ILE A 28 -20.68 -5.98 6.80
N LEU A 29 -20.65 -7.30 6.68
CA LEU A 29 -20.97 -8.22 7.78
C LEU A 29 -19.66 -8.64 8.44
N LEU A 30 -19.49 -8.33 9.72
CA LEU A 30 -18.31 -8.64 10.52
C LEU A 30 -18.68 -9.56 11.68
N MET A 31 -18.03 -10.71 11.75
CA MET A 31 -18.01 -11.53 12.97
C MET A 31 -16.56 -11.81 13.33
N SER A 32 -16.12 -11.31 14.48
CA SER A 32 -14.81 -11.65 15.04
C SER A 32 -14.99 -12.44 16.33
N LYS A 33 -14.22 -13.51 16.48
CA LYS A 33 -14.04 -14.22 17.75
C LYS A 33 -12.57 -14.16 18.12
N ALA A 34 -12.27 -13.64 19.29
CA ALA A 34 -10.97 -13.73 19.90
C ALA A 34 -10.99 -14.84 20.96
N SER A 35 -10.02 -15.74 20.92
CA SER A 35 -9.75 -16.70 21.99
C SER A 35 -8.33 -16.49 22.47
N ALA A 36 -8.15 -16.43 23.78
CA ALA A 36 -6.85 -16.32 24.41
C ALA A 36 -6.72 -17.41 25.48
N GLY A 37 -5.56 -18.03 25.55
CA GLY A 37 -5.19 -18.97 26.60
C GLY A 37 -3.80 -18.64 27.11
N SER A 38 -3.62 -18.67 28.42
CA SER A 38 -2.32 -18.58 29.06
C SER A 38 -2.08 -19.82 29.91
N PHE A 39 -0.81 -20.23 29.98
CA PHE A 39 -0.35 -21.29 30.86
C PHE A 39 1.03 -20.92 31.38
N ASP A 40 1.20 -21.00 32.70
CA ASP A 40 2.49 -20.78 33.33
C ASP A 40 3.29 -22.08 33.25
N PHE A 41 4.39 -22.06 32.47
CA PHE A 41 5.23 -23.24 32.29
C PHE A 41 6.02 -23.56 33.57
N ASP A 42 6.52 -22.51 34.23
CA ASP A 42 7.11 -22.54 35.56
C ASP A 42 6.93 -21.17 36.25
N LYS A 43 7.68 -20.91 37.32
CA LYS A 43 7.60 -19.65 38.08
C LYS A 43 8.18 -18.44 37.34
N ASP A 44 8.99 -18.66 36.32
CA ASP A 44 9.77 -17.64 35.62
C ASP A 44 9.31 -17.42 34.17
N TRP A 45 8.54 -18.35 33.61
CA TRP A 45 8.07 -18.33 32.22
C TRP A 45 6.57 -18.55 32.08
N GLN A 46 5.94 -17.63 31.37
CA GLN A 46 4.54 -17.68 30.98
C GLN A 46 4.40 -17.84 29.47
N PHE A 47 3.57 -18.78 29.06
CA PHE A 47 3.16 -18.96 27.67
C PHE A 47 1.79 -18.32 27.47
N GLU A 48 1.67 -17.43 26.48
CA GLU A 48 0.40 -16.83 26.08
C GLU A 48 0.13 -17.13 24.60
N SER A 49 -1.07 -17.56 24.29
CA SER A 49 -1.56 -17.69 22.93
C SER A 49 -2.82 -16.85 22.76
N LYS A 50 -2.85 -16.01 21.73
CA LYS A 50 -4.00 -15.22 21.34
C LYS A 50 -4.30 -15.45 19.87
N THR A 51 -5.48 -15.95 19.58
CA THR A 51 -5.99 -16.08 18.22
C THR A 51 -7.16 -15.14 18.01
N THR A 52 -7.06 -14.32 16.96
CA THR A 52 -8.17 -13.54 16.41
C THR A 52 -8.60 -14.22 15.12
N LEU A 53 -9.85 -14.68 15.06
CA LEU A 53 -10.47 -15.20 13.83
C LEU A 53 -11.60 -14.28 13.40
N SER A 54 -11.62 -13.95 12.12
CA SER A 54 -12.57 -13.02 11.51
C SER A 54 -13.21 -13.64 10.27
N LEU A 55 -14.52 -13.48 10.18
CA LEU A 55 -15.31 -13.72 8.97
C LEU A 55 -15.78 -12.38 8.44
N GLY A 56 -15.54 -12.13 7.16
CA GLY A 56 -15.90 -10.89 6.49
C GLY A 56 -16.49 -11.17 5.12
N ALA A 57 -17.47 -10.37 4.73
CA ALA A 57 -17.99 -10.38 3.38
C ALA A 57 -18.26 -8.95 2.90
N SER A 58 -18.10 -8.73 1.60
CA SER A 58 -18.37 -7.45 0.95
C SER A 58 -18.90 -7.68 -0.46
N TRP A 59 -19.81 -6.81 -0.87
CA TRP A 59 -20.47 -6.84 -2.18
C TRP A 59 -20.40 -5.48 -2.85
N SER A 60 -20.35 -5.50 -4.18
CA SER A 60 -20.57 -4.30 -4.99
C SER A 60 -22.04 -3.87 -4.88
N THR A 61 -22.31 -2.58 -4.68
CA THR A 61 -23.68 -2.05 -4.54
C THR A 61 -24.20 -1.30 -5.76
N GLN A 62 -23.34 -1.09 -6.76
CA GLN A 62 -23.66 -0.42 -8.01
C GLN A 62 -22.85 -0.99 -9.17
N ASP A 63 -23.34 -0.81 -10.38
CA ASP A 63 -22.57 -1.14 -11.57
C ASP A 63 -21.36 -0.19 -11.73
N PRO A 64 -20.28 -0.65 -12.38
CA PRO A 64 -19.16 0.22 -12.72
C PRO A 64 -19.63 1.39 -13.59
N SER A 65 -19.08 2.58 -13.33
CA SER A 65 -19.37 3.76 -14.14
C SER A 65 -18.89 3.54 -15.57
N THR A 66 -19.74 3.79 -16.57
CA THR A 66 -19.39 3.61 -17.99
C THR A 66 -18.17 4.43 -18.41
N SER A 67 -17.93 5.58 -17.77
CA SER A 67 -16.77 6.44 -17.99
C SER A 67 -15.43 5.85 -17.54
N LEU A 68 -15.46 4.76 -16.78
CA LEU A 68 -14.27 4.07 -16.26
C LEU A 68 -14.03 2.72 -16.94
N LEU A 69 -14.86 2.36 -17.93
CA LEU A 69 -14.73 1.09 -18.64
C LEU A 69 -14.27 1.33 -20.07
N TYR A 70 -13.19 0.67 -20.48
CA TYR A 70 -12.66 0.68 -21.82
C TYR A 70 -13.73 0.19 -22.78
N ARG A 71 -14.14 1.08 -23.69
CA ARG A 71 -15.33 0.86 -24.52
C ARG A 71 -15.29 -0.45 -25.33
N PRO A 72 -14.20 -0.80 -26.04
CA PRO A 72 -14.15 -2.03 -26.83
C PRO A 72 -14.38 -3.29 -25.99
N ASP A 73 -13.65 -3.44 -24.88
CA ASP A 73 -13.74 -4.65 -24.05
C ASP A 73 -15.06 -4.71 -23.27
N ALA A 74 -15.57 -3.57 -22.78
CA ALA A 74 -16.89 -3.52 -22.15
C ALA A 74 -17.98 -4.07 -23.09
N ASN A 75 -18.02 -3.58 -24.34
CA ASN A 75 -19.03 -3.99 -25.30
C ASN A 75 -18.91 -5.48 -25.64
N LYS A 76 -17.68 -6.02 -25.70
CA LYS A 76 -17.43 -7.44 -25.98
C LYS A 76 -18.06 -8.36 -24.92
N ILE A 77 -18.04 -7.95 -23.66
CA ILE A 77 -18.62 -8.72 -22.55
C ILE A 77 -20.06 -8.30 -22.21
N GLY A 78 -20.70 -7.49 -23.05
CA GLY A 78 -22.09 -7.05 -22.86
C GLY A 78 -22.28 -5.92 -21.84
N LYS A 79 -21.20 -5.26 -21.38
CA LYS A 79 -21.24 -4.04 -20.56
C LYS A 79 -21.19 -2.79 -21.44
N GLN A 80 -21.54 -1.64 -20.85
CA GLN A 80 -21.43 -0.35 -21.52
C GLN A 80 -20.19 0.40 -21.04
N GLY A 81 -19.32 0.81 -21.97
CA GLY A 81 -18.13 1.61 -21.68
C GLY A 81 -18.02 2.84 -22.59
N SER A 82 -17.40 3.89 -22.08
CA SER A 82 -17.08 5.11 -22.82
C SER A 82 -15.64 5.59 -22.61
N SER A 83 -14.84 4.90 -21.78
CA SER A 83 -13.42 5.19 -21.59
C SER A 83 -12.61 4.79 -22.82
N ILE A 84 -11.49 5.48 -22.99
CA ILE A 84 -10.43 5.15 -23.95
C ILE A 84 -9.20 4.52 -23.29
N ASP A 85 -9.17 4.49 -21.95
CA ASP A 85 -8.10 3.87 -21.18
C ASP A 85 -8.34 2.36 -21.07
N VAL A 86 -7.34 1.58 -21.48
CA VAL A 86 -7.34 0.10 -21.56
C VAL A 86 -6.45 -0.53 -20.49
N ASN A 87 -5.80 0.27 -19.64
CA ASN A 87 -4.78 -0.18 -18.69
C ASN A 87 -5.12 0.14 -17.22
N GLY A 88 -6.39 0.41 -16.94
CA GLY A 88 -6.82 0.82 -15.60
C GLY A 88 -8.26 0.45 -15.27
N ASP A 89 -8.83 -0.56 -15.90
CA ASP A 89 -10.23 -0.90 -15.76
C ASP A 89 -10.54 -2.37 -15.50
N ASP A 90 -9.56 -3.28 -15.52
CA ASP A 90 -9.78 -4.73 -15.31
C ASP A 90 -10.57 -5.01 -14.02
N GLY A 91 -10.10 -4.48 -12.89
CA GLY A 91 -10.75 -4.63 -11.58
C GLY A 91 -12.15 -4.02 -11.47
N ARG A 92 -12.53 -3.08 -12.35
CA ARG A 92 -13.91 -2.56 -12.45
C ARG A 92 -14.75 -3.38 -13.42
N MET A 93 -14.15 -3.76 -14.55
CA MET A 93 -14.79 -4.54 -15.60
C MET A 93 -15.16 -5.93 -15.11
N ASN A 94 -14.40 -6.51 -14.18
CA ASN A 94 -14.65 -7.83 -13.63
C ASN A 94 -15.88 -7.96 -12.73
N PHE A 95 -16.47 -6.85 -12.29
CA PHE A 95 -17.57 -6.86 -11.32
C PHE A 95 -18.78 -6.10 -11.83
N SER A 96 -19.95 -6.57 -11.43
CA SER A 96 -21.27 -5.99 -11.65
C SER A 96 -21.91 -5.65 -10.31
N LYS A 97 -23.05 -4.95 -10.35
CA LYS A 97 -23.84 -4.70 -9.15
C LYS A 97 -24.21 -6.03 -8.47
N TYR A 98 -24.07 -6.07 -7.15
CA TYR A 98 -24.37 -7.21 -6.27
C TYR A 98 -23.40 -8.38 -6.32
N ASP A 99 -22.33 -8.30 -7.10
CA ASP A 99 -21.27 -9.30 -7.06
C ASP A 99 -20.56 -9.27 -5.71
N ALA A 100 -20.18 -10.46 -5.22
CA ALA A 100 -19.32 -10.59 -4.06
C ALA A 100 -17.90 -10.15 -4.44
N ILE A 101 -17.38 -9.13 -3.75
CA ILE A 101 -16.02 -8.62 -3.98
C ILE A 101 -15.00 -9.25 -3.03
N SER A 102 -15.47 -9.85 -1.93
CA SER A 102 -14.68 -10.65 -1.00
C SER A 102 -15.62 -11.43 -0.07
N GLN A 103 -15.31 -12.70 0.18
CA GLN A 103 -15.96 -13.56 1.18
C GLN A 103 -14.88 -14.32 1.91
N ILE A 104 -14.32 -13.70 2.95
CA ILE A 104 -13.06 -14.10 3.54
C ILE A 104 -13.22 -14.69 4.94
N ILE A 105 -12.50 -15.78 5.19
CA ILE A 105 -12.09 -16.21 6.52
C ILE A 105 -10.62 -15.87 6.70
N ARG A 106 -10.28 -15.22 7.81
CA ARG A 106 -8.89 -14.86 8.12
C ARG A 106 -8.63 -14.92 9.61
N GLY A 107 -7.36 -15.05 9.98
CA GLY A 107 -6.97 -14.97 11.36
C GLY A 107 -5.49 -14.69 11.56
N ILE A 108 -5.20 -14.27 12.79
CA ILE A 108 -3.85 -14.14 13.30
C ILE A 108 -3.76 -14.86 14.64
N THR A 109 -2.81 -15.77 14.74
CA THR A 109 -2.45 -16.44 16.00
C THR A 109 -1.11 -15.91 16.45
N GLU A 110 -1.06 -15.34 17.66
CA GLU A 110 0.13 -14.80 18.30
C GLU A 110 0.45 -15.64 19.53
N VAL A 111 1.67 -16.17 19.55
CA VAL A 111 2.23 -16.94 20.66
C VAL A 111 3.36 -16.12 21.27
N LYS A 112 3.30 -15.92 22.58
CA LYS A 112 4.32 -15.23 23.35
C LYS A 112 4.85 -16.15 24.42
N LEU A 113 6.16 -16.14 24.56
CA LEU A 113 6.86 -16.68 25.70
C LEU A 113 7.42 -15.49 26.48
N ASN A 114 6.90 -15.26 27.68
CA ASN A 114 7.25 -14.12 28.53
C ASN A 114 8.03 -14.63 29.73
N GLY A 115 9.26 -14.15 29.91
CA GLY A 115 10.02 -14.26 31.15
C GLY A 115 10.18 -12.90 31.83
N LYS A 116 10.85 -12.86 32.98
CA LYS A 116 11.00 -11.64 33.80
C LYS A 116 11.55 -10.41 33.06
N GLN A 117 12.56 -10.59 32.21
CA GLN A 117 13.26 -9.51 31.47
C GLN A 117 13.57 -9.92 30.04
N GLN A 118 12.92 -10.96 29.51
CA GLN A 118 13.17 -11.46 28.17
C GLN A 118 11.98 -12.27 27.67
N GLY A 119 11.88 -12.43 26.36
CA GLY A 119 10.86 -13.27 25.79
C GLY A 119 11.00 -13.45 24.30
N ALA A 120 10.02 -14.17 23.74
CA ALA A 120 9.92 -14.43 22.32
C ALA A 120 8.48 -14.26 21.86
N VAL A 121 8.30 -13.81 20.62
CA VAL A 121 7.00 -13.68 19.98
C VAL A 121 7.05 -14.31 18.61
N ILE A 122 6.09 -15.20 18.35
CA ILE A 122 5.81 -15.76 17.04
C ILE A 122 4.36 -15.45 16.72
N SER A 123 4.07 -14.94 15.53
CA SER A 123 2.69 -14.82 15.08
C SER A 123 2.51 -15.29 13.65
N THR A 124 1.40 -15.96 13.38
CA THR A 124 1.06 -16.54 12.09
C THR A 124 -0.23 -15.91 11.58
N LYS A 125 -0.17 -15.32 10.38
CA LYS A 125 -1.31 -14.78 9.64
C LYS A 125 -1.78 -15.82 8.64
N TYR A 126 -3.09 -16.01 8.50
CA TYR A 126 -3.67 -16.92 7.50
C TYR A 126 -5.02 -16.40 7.00
N TRP A 127 -5.34 -16.71 5.74
CA TRP A 127 -6.58 -16.26 5.11
C TRP A 127 -6.99 -17.17 3.94
N TYR A 128 -8.28 -17.14 3.62
CA TYR A 128 -8.90 -17.77 2.46
C TYR A 128 -10.11 -16.93 2.04
N ASP A 129 -10.08 -16.41 0.81
CA ASP A 129 -11.17 -15.65 0.21
C ASP A 129 -11.95 -16.52 -0.79
N HIS A 130 -13.14 -16.94 -0.39
CA HIS A 130 -13.99 -17.82 -1.17
C HIS A 130 -14.44 -17.19 -2.49
N ALA A 131 -14.78 -15.89 -2.48
CA ALA A 131 -15.30 -15.21 -3.67
C ALA A 131 -14.29 -15.23 -4.82
N TYR A 132 -13.00 -15.05 -4.52
CA TYR A 132 -11.94 -15.12 -5.52
C TYR A 132 -11.49 -16.54 -5.86
N GLU A 133 -11.48 -17.47 -4.89
CA GLU A 133 -11.03 -18.85 -5.11
C GLU A 133 -12.01 -19.70 -5.92
N THR A 134 -13.30 -19.39 -5.87
CA THR A 134 -14.34 -20.16 -6.59
C THR A 134 -15.13 -19.35 -7.60
N GLY A 135 -15.05 -18.02 -7.55
CA GLY A 135 -15.73 -17.14 -8.48
C GLY A 135 -14.97 -16.95 -9.79
N HIS A 136 -15.52 -16.10 -10.65
CA HIS A 136 -14.89 -15.67 -11.89
C HIS A 136 -15.16 -14.19 -12.11
N GLY A 137 -14.20 -13.47 -12.71
CA GLY A 137 -14.43 -12.12 -13.19
C GLY A 137 -15.13 -12.13 -14.55
N ASP A 138 -15.88 -11.07 -14.85
CA ASP A 138 -16.59 -10.92 -16.13
C ASP A 138 -15.65 -10.73 -17.34
N LEU A 139 -14.47 -10.13 -17.14
CA LEU A 139 -13.49 -9.86 -18.20
C LEU A 139 -12.33 -10.88 -18.17
N LYS A 140 -11.67 -11.00 -17.01
CA LYS A 140 -10.50 -11.86 -16.79
C LYS A 140 -10.75 -12.83 -15.64
N PRO A 141 -10.28 -14.09 -15.75
CA PRO A 141 -10.39 -15.04 -14.66
C PRO A 141 -9.56 -14.58 -13.45
N PHE A 142 -10.05 -14.87 -12.25
CA PHE A 142 -9.28 -14.67 -11.03
C PHE A 142 -8.14 -15.69 -11.00
N ASN A 143 -6.89 -15.22 -11.08
CA ASN A 143 -5.70 -16.06 -11.07
C ASN A 143 -4.54 -15.35 -10.35
N ASP A 144 -4.16 -15.89 -9.20
CA ASP A 144 -3.11 -15.37 -8.34
C ASP A 144 -1.84 -16.24 -8.31
N SER A 145 -1.75 -17.25 -9.19
CA SER A 145 -0.69 -18.26 -9.16
C SER A 145 0.71 -17.64 -9.19
N ALA A 146 0.88 -16.58 -9.99
CA ALA A 146 2.12 -15.83 -10.13
C ALA A 146 2.27 -14.67 -9.14
N TRP A 147 1.28 -14.34 -8.30
CA TRP A 147 1.35 -13.16 -7.45
C TRP A 147 2.23 -13.34 -6.19
N PRO A 148 2.72 -12.25 -5.60
CA PRO A 148 3.32 -12.28 -4.28
C PRO A 148 2.38 -12.91 -3.26
N ARG A 149 2.94 -13.73 -2.37
CA ARG A 149 2.18 -14.51 -1.38
C ARG A 149 1.12 -13.70 -0.61
N LEU A 150 1.38 -12.45 -0.23
CA LEU A 150 0.41 -11.64 0.53
C LEU A 150 -0.79 -11.18 -0.32
N ALA A 151 -0.62 -11.01 -1.64
CA ALA A 151 -1.68 -10.61 -2.56
C ALA A 151 -2.62 -11.77 -2.94
N LYS A 152 -2.18 -13.03 -2.75
CA LYS A 152 -2.95 -14.24 -3.06
C LYS A 152 -4.28 -14.31 -2.33
N PHE A 153 -5.25 -15.01 -2.91
CA PHE A 153 -6.60 -15.18 -2.36
C PHE A 153 -6.62 -16.07 -1.12
N LYS A 154 -5.63 -16.95 -0.99
CA LYS A 154 -5.39 -17.74 0.22
C LYS A 154 -3.92 -17.82 0.57
N GLY A 155 -3.62 -18.01 1.85
CA GLY A 155 -2.25 -18.19 2.27
C GLY A 155 -2.05 -18.26 3.77
N ILE A 156 -0.79 -18.53 4.13
CA ILE A 156 -0.25 -18.49 5.48
C ILE A 156 1.10 -17.75 5.44
N ASP A 157 1.33 -16.85 6.39
CA ASP A 157 2.56 -16.07 6.52
C ASP A 157 3.02 -16.04 7.98
N LEU A 158 4.30 -16.33 8.21
CA LEU A 158 4.94 -16.04 9.48
C LEU A 158 5.04 -14.53 9.63
N TRP A 159 4.11 -13.95 10.39
CA TRP A 159 3.94 -12.51 10.49
C TRP A 159 5.03 -11.91 11.37
N ASN A 160 5.11 -12.27 12.66
CA ASN A 160 6.20 -11.86 13.56
C ASN A 160 6.99 -13.07 14.02
N ALA A 161 8.29 -12.87 14.25
CA ALA A 161 9.21 -13.87 14.81
C ALA A 161 10.41 -13.13 15.39
N TYR A 162 10.36 -12.76 16.66
CA TYR A 162 11.43 -12.01 17.30
C TYR A 162 11.62 -12.40 18.76
N ILE A 163 12.83 -12.17 19.26
CA ILE A 163 13.15 -12.20 20.68
C ILE A 163 13.33 -10.78 21.20
N TRP A 164 13.08 -10.60 22.49
CA TRP A 164 13.28 -9.32 23.17
C TRP A 164 13.95 -9.54 24.52
N LYS A 165 14.68 -8.52 24.97
CA LYS A 165 15.35 -8.51 26.27
C LYS A 165 15.41 -7.09 26.84
N ASP A 166 15.08 -6.99 28.11
CA ASP A 166 15.19 -5.77 28.90
C ASP A 166 16.48 -5.81 29.73
N PHE A 167 17.16 -4.67 29.78
CA PHE A 167 18.32 -4.44 30.63
C PHE A 167 18.02 -3.25 31.54
N GLU A 168 18.16 -3.46 32.84
CA GLU A 168 18.14 -2.39 33.83
C GLU A 168 19.54 -1.81 33.97
N LEU A 169 19.69 -0.51 33.70
CA LEU A 169 20.99 0.19 33.76
C LEU A 169 21.23 0.91 35.10
N GLY A 170 20.31 0.75 36.06
CA GLY A 170 20.28 1.53 37.30
C GLY A 170 19.55 2.87 37.16
N GLU A 171 19.22 3.51 38.29
CA GLU A 171 18.56 4.83 38.34
C GLU A 171 17.20 4.92 37.60
N GLY A 172 16.51 3.78 37.42
CA GLY A 172 15.25 3.71 36.68
C GLY A 172 15.40 3.80 35.16
N LYS A 173 16.63 3.69 34.62
CA LYS A 173 16.91 3.60 33.19
C LYS A 173 16.77 2.15 32.72
N THR A 174 16.06 1.96 31.62
CA THR A 174 15.88 0.66 30.97
C THR A 174 16.31 0.74 29.50
N ILE A 175 16.83 -0.37 28.98
CA ILE A 175 16.98 -0.60 27.54
C ILE A 175 16.15 -1.83 27.19
N ASN A 176 15.22 -1.70 26.25
CA ASN A 176 14.61 -2.82 25.56
C ASN A 176 15.37 -3.06 24.25
N LEU A 177 15.80 -4.30 24.02
CA LEU A 177 16.39 -4.75 22.76
C LEU A 177 15.45 -5.76 22.10
N LYS A 178 15.29 -5.69 20.78
CA LYS A 178 14.57 -6.69 19.98
C LYS A 178 15.37 -7.11 18.77
N LEU A 179 15.32 -8.40 18.45
CA LEU A 179 15.98 -8.98 17.29
C LEU A 179 15.05 -9.98 16.60
N GLY A 180 14.79 -9.76 15.32
CA GLY A 180 14.01 -10.67 14.48
C GLY A 180 13.02 -9.94 13.58
N LYS A 181 12.03 -10.67 13.06
CA LYS A 181 10.96 -10.15 12.20
C LYS A 181 9.88 -9.51 13.05
N GLN A 182 9.77 -8.18 13.00
CA GLN A 182 8.85 -7.41 13.83
C GLN A 182 8.29 -6.18 13.11
N THR A 183 7.18 -5.65 13.63
CA THR A 183 6.55 -4.42 13.13
C THR A 183 7.21 -3.17 13.76
N LEU A 184 7.47 -2.14 12.95
CA LEU A 184 8.02 -0.85 13.39
C LEU A 184 7.04 0.28 13.06
N ASN A 185 6.46 0.94 14.08
CA ASN A 185 5.54 2.06 13.90
C ASN A 185 6.11 3.35 14.49
N TRP A 186 6.40 4.34 13.65
CA TRP A 186 6.91 5.65 14.06
C TRP A 186 5.91 6.79 13.85
N GLY A 187 4.93 6.62 12.99
CA GLY A 187 3.90 7.60 12.68
C GLY A 187 2.53 7.29 13.27
N LYS A 188 1.71 8.32 13.39
CA LYS A 188 0.28 8.25 13.73
C LYS A 188 -0.63 8.48 12.52
N SER A 189 -0.10 9.06 11.43
CA SER A 189 -0.79 9.19 10.15
C SER A 189 -1.35 7.84 9.68
N GLN A 190 -2.68 7.76 9.51
CA GLN A 190 -3.37 6.58 8.98
C GLN A 190 -3.55 6.60 7.46
N PHE A 191 -3.53 7.79 6.84
CA PHE A 191 -3.87 7.98 5.42
C PHE A 191 -2.67 8.39 4.57
N PHE A 192 -1.73 9.15 5.12
CA PHE A 192 -0.58 9.64 4.36
C PHE A 192 0.59 8.66 4.42
N GLN A 193 0.92 8.06 3.28
CA GLN A 193 1.98 7.05 3.16
C GLN A 193 3.41 7.64 3.15
N ASN A 194 3.54 8.92 2.81
CA ASN A 194 4.81 9.63 2.76
C ASN A 194 5.16 10.35 4.09
N GLY A 195 4.62 9.86 5.22
CA GLY A 195 4.91 10.37 6.57
C GLY A 195 6.06 9.64 7.27
N LEU A 196 6.05 9.61 8.62
CA LEU A 196 7.10 8.91 9.40
C LEU A 196 7.12 7.40 9.16
N ASN A 197 5.96 6.82 8.81
CA ASN A 197 5.83 5.39 8.54
C ASN A 197 6.39 4.95 7.16
N SER A 198 6.99 5.86 6.38
CA SER A 198 7.64 5.49 5.11
C SER A 198 8.78 4.48 5.27
N VAL A 199 9.34 4.31 6.47
CA VAL A 199 10.35 3.29 6.79
C VAL A 199 9.80 1.86 6.81
N SER A 200 8.48 1.69 6.82
CA SER A 200 7.79 0.41 6.97
C SER A 200 6.92 0.10 5.75
N ALA A 201 6.87 -1.19 5.37
CA ALA A 201 6.05 -1.67 4.26
C ALA A 201 4.61 -1.94 4.69
N PHE A 202 3.66 -1.75 3.78
CA PHE A 202 2.23 -1.95 4.03
C PHE A 202 1.65 -3.07 3.17
N ASP A 203 0.69 -3.80 3.74
CA ASP A 203 -0.10 -4.81 3.04
C ASP A 203 -1.47 -4.18 2.70
N PHE A 204 -1.53 -3.49 1.56
CA PHE A 204 -2.76 -2.80 1.10
C PHE A 204 -3.85 -3.80 0.72
N ALA A 205 -3.48 -4.95 0.16
CA ALA A 205 -4.41 -6.05 -0.09
C ALA A 205 -5.10 -6.50 1.21
N ALA A 206 -4.35 -6.61 2.31
CA ALA A 206 -4.93 -6.94 3.62
C ALA A 206 -5.82 -5.83 4.21
N ILE A 207 -5.56 -4.56 3.90
CA ILE A 207 -6.35 -3.40 4.33
C ILE A 207 -7.70 -3.37 3.61
N ASN A 208 -7.70 -3.69 2.31
CA ASN A 208 -8.90 -3.66 1.46
C ASN A 208 -9.82 -4.88 1.69
N ARG A 209 -9.28 -5.98 2.22
CA ARG A 209 -10.08 -7.14 2.64
C ARG A 209 -10.96 -6.79 3.84
N PRO A 210 -12.26 -7.16 3.84
CA PRO A 210 -13.13 -6.97 4.99
C PRO A 210 -12.61 -7.72 6.22
N ALA A 211 -13.05 -7.26 7.39
CA ALA A 211 -12.72 -7.86 8.68
C ALA A 211 -11.21 -7.94 9.02
N GLY A 212 -10.39 -7.03 8.45
CA GLY A 212 -8.95 -6.98 8.71
C GLY A 212 -8.57 -6.50 10.10
N ASP A 213 -7.53 -7.11 10.67
CA ASP A 213 -6.92 -6.66 11.92
C ASP A 213 -5.90 -5.54 11.65
N ALA A 214 -5.84 -4.54 12.54
CA ALA A 214 -4.87 -3.44 12.44
C ALA A 214 -3.42 -3.94 12.42
N LYS A 215 -3.12 -5.09 13.07
CA LYS A 215 -1.82 -5.74 13.06
C LYS A 215 -1.39 -6.24 11.69
N GLU A 216 -2.34 -6.49 10.78
CA GLU A 216 -2.06 -7.02 9.44
C GLU A 216 -1.72 -5.93 8.42
N ARG A 217 -1.89 -4.64 8.78
CA ARG A 217 -1.68 -3.52 7.86
C ARG A 217 -0.22 -3.28 7.51
N MET A 218 0.68 -3.52 8.47
CA MET A 218 2.11 -3.22 8.33
C MET A 218 2.92 -4.50 8.33
N ILE A 219 3.68 -4.70 7.25
CA ILE A 219 4.46 -5.91 7.00
C ILE A 219 5.67 -5.92 7.94
N PRO A 220 5.80 -6.92 8.82
CA PRO A 220 6.94 -7.05 9.71
C PRO A 220 8.23 -7.29 8.93
N THR A 221 9.34 -6.72 9.41
CA THR A 221 10.65 -6.77 8.75
C THR A 221 11.70 -7.30 9.73
N GLU A 222 12.64 -8.08 9.21
CA GLU A 222 13.81 -8.56 9.95
C GLU A 222 14.70 -7.38 10.35
N MET A 223 14.82 -7.13 11.64
CA MET A 223 15.57 -5.99 12.16
C MET A 223 16.12 -6.24 13.57
N PHE A 224 17.11 -5.44 13.92
CA PHE A 224 17.45 -5.13 15.29
C PHE A 224 16.81 -3.78 15.63
N SER A 225 16.22 -3.67 16.82
CA SER A 225 15.72 -2.39 17.34
C SER A 225 15.98 -2.26 18.82
N PHE A 226 16.05 -1.02 19.29
CA PHE A 226 16.13 -0.73 20.70
C PHE A 226 15.28 0.49 21.07
N ASP A 227 14.88 0.54 22.33
CA ASP A 227 14.38 1.75 22.97
C ASP A 227 14.97 1.88 24.37
N THR A 228 15.29 3.12 24.76
CA THR A 228 15.89 3.41 26.05
C THR A 228 15.34 4.69 26.65
N SER A 229 15.03 4.64 27.94
CA SER A 229 14.65 5.82 28.71
C SER A 229 15.90 6.52 29.24
N ILE A 230 16.18 7.73 28.75
CA ILE A 230 17.28 8.56 29.28
C ILE A 230 16.87 9.11 30.66
N ASN A 231 15.62 9.55 30.78
CA ASN A 231 14.99 9.98 32.01
C ASN A 231 13.48 9.73 31.94
N LYS A 232 12.71 10.18 32.95
CA LYS A 232 11.26 9.96 33.07
C LYS A 232 10.43 10.48 31.90
N ASN A 233 10.95 11.40 31.10
CA ASN A 233 10.21 12.08 30.04
C ASN A 233 10.92 12.04 28.68
N LEU A 234 12.14 11.50 28.61
CA LEU A 234 12.96 11.49 27.40
C LEU A 234 13.42 10.07 27.07
N LYS A 235 13.10 9.61 25.86
CA LYS A 235 13.51 8.30 25.34
C LYS A 235 14.19 8.42 23.98
N ILE A 236 15.10 7.49 23.71
CA ILE A 236 15.68 7.26 22.39
C ILE A 236 15.17 5.92 21.86
N GLU A 237 14.80 5.89 20.60
CA GLU A 237 14.45 4.66 19.86
C GLU A 237 15.34 4.55 18.63
N GLY A 238 15.69 3.34 18.21
CA GLY A 238 16.46 3.12 17.00
C GLY A 238 16.25 1.75 16.39
N PHE A 239 16.56 1.63 15.10
CA PHE A 239 16.48 0.37 14.38
C PHE A 239 17.55 0.25 13.29
N TYR A 240 17.85 -1.00 12.93
CA TYR A 240 18.56 -1.38 11.73
C TYR A 240 17.87 -2.59 11.10
N GLN A 241 17.37 -2.45 9.88
CA GLN A 241 16.70 -3.52 9.13
C GLN A 241 17.71 -4.29 8.27
N PHE A 242 17.61 -5.62 8.32
CA PHE A 242 18.48 -6.56 7.59
C PHE A 242 17.84 -7.11 6.32
N LYS A 243 16.58 -6.76 6.06
CA LYS A 243 15.82 -7.25 4.91
C LYS A 243 15.02 -6.12 4.29
N PHE A 244 15.03 -6.04 2.97
CA PHE A 244 14.10 -5.21 2.23
C PHE A 244 12.75 -5.92 2.07
N ARG A 245 11.68 -5.22 2.47
CA ARG A 245 10.30 -5.64 2.24
C ARG A 245 9.59 -4.54 1.44
N PRO A 246 9.02 -4.84 0.26
CA PRO A 246 8.15 -3.89 -0.45
C PRO A 246 6.73 -3.92 0.12
N SER A 247 5.99 -2.83 -0.05
CA SER A 247 4.55 -2.83 0.13
C SER A 247 3.88 -3.72 -0.91
N VAL A 248 2.74 -4.30 -0.56
CA VAL A 248 1.94 -5.17 -1.42
C VAL A 248 0.60 -4.50 -1.69
N VAL A 249 0.19 -4.49 -2.95
CA VAL A 249 -1.10 -4.00 -3.43
C VAL A 249 -1.99 -5.17 -3.87
N ASP A 250 -3.27 -4.91 -4.02
CA ASP A 250 -4.24 -5.84 -4.60
C ASP A 250 -3.78 -6.32 -5.99
N GLY A 251 -4.02 -7.59 -6.29
CA GLY A 251 -3.60 -8.19 -7.56
C GLY A 251 -4.54 -7.84 -8.71
N SER A 252 -4.10 -8.17 -9.93
CA SER A 252 -4.81 -7.76 -11.14
C SER A 252 -6.18 -8.41 -11.32
N GLY A 253 -7.15 -7.65 -11.80
CA GLY A 253 -8.54 -8.06 -11.96
C GLY A 253 -9.34 -8.17 -10.65
N THR A 254 -8.77 -7.80 -9.51
CA THR A 254 -9.51 -7.74 -8.22
C THR A 254 -10.21 -6.40 -8.04
N PHE A 255 -11.23 -6.33 -7.18
CA PHE A 255 -12.10 -5.15 -7.08
C PHE A 255 -11.37 -3.85 -6.66
N PHE A 256 -10.29 -3.97 -5.88
CA PHE A 256 -9.49 -2.85 -5.40
C PHE A 256 -8.15 -2.70 -6.14
N GLU A 257 -7.99 -3.39 -7.28
CA GLU A 257 -6.87 -3.14 -8.18
C GLU A 257 -6.76 -1.65 -8.50
N ILE A 258 -5.56 -1.11 -8.39
CA ILE A 258 -5.28 0.32 -8.60
C ILE A 258 -4.89 0.64 -10.05
N SER A 259 -4.52 -0.37 -10.84
CA SER A 259 -4.22 -0.30 -12.29
C SER A 259 -3.90 -1.70 -12.81
N ASP A 260 -3.96 -1.89 -14.12
CA ASP A 260 -3.76 -3.19 -14.76
C ASP A 260 -2.27 -3.60 -14.89
N PHE A 261 -1.34 -2.74 -14.45
CA PHE A 261 0.11 -2.93 -14.64
C PHE A 261 0.99 -2.68 -13.40
N VAL A 262 0.50 -1.98 -12.37
CA VAL A 262 1.25 -1.70 -11.14
C VAL A 262 1.45 -2.94 -10.25
N PRO A 263 0.43 -3.80 -10.01
CA PRO A 263 0.62 -4.98 -9.20
C PRO A 263 1.74 -5.88 -9.74
N GLU A 264 2.43 -6.58 -8.85
CA GLU A 264 3.51 -7.48 -9.27
C GLU A 264 2.94 -8.59 -10.15
N ASN A 265 3.58 -8.81 -11.30
CA ASN A 265 3.15 -9.78 -12.32
C ASN A 265 1.78 -9.46 -12.96
N ALA A 266 1.32 -8.21 -12.87
CA ALA A 266 0.26 -7.67 -13.71
C ALA A 266 0.80 -7.08 -15.01
N GLY A 267 -0.08 -6.73 -15.94
CA GLY A 267 0.23 -6.26 -17.29
C GLY A 267 -0.09 -7.30 -18.37
N PRO A 268 0.40 -7.11 -19.60
CA PRO A 268 1.27 -6.02 -20.07
C PRO A 268 0.54 -4.66 -20.14
N VAL A 269 1.28 -3.58 -20.43
CA VAL A 269 0.66 -2.30 -20.81
C VAL A 269 0.24 -2.39 -22.28
N LEU A 270 -1.05 -2.30 -22.56
CA LEU A 270 -1.64 -2.40 -23.88
C LEU A 270 -1.64 -1.05 -24.60
N ILE A 271 -1.34 -1.07 -25.90
CA ILE A 271 -1.44 0.07 -26.80
C ILE A 271 -2.44 -0.31 -27.90
N ALA A 272 -3.72 -0.16 -27.60
CA ALA A 272 -4.84 -0.60 -28.44
C ALA A 272 -5.14 0.39 -29.60
N GLY A 273 -4.19 0.50 -30.54
CA GLY A 273 -4.27 1.42 -31.69
C GLY A 273 -4.79 0.79 -33.00
N GLY A 274 -4.74 -0.54 -33.15
CA GLY A 274 -5.03 -1.25 -34.40
C GLY A 274 -6.30 -2.12 -34.37
N GLY A 275 -6.93 -2.30 -35.54
CA GLY A 275 -8.08 -3.21 -35.72
C GLY A 275 -9.34 -2.76 -34.97
N ASP A 276 -10.03 -3.73 -34.35
CA ASP A 276 -11.22 -3.52 -33.52
C ASP A 276 -10.92 -2.92 -32.13
N LYS A 277 -9.64 -2.68 -31.84
CA LYS A 277 -9.12 -2.11 -30.58
C LYS A 277 -9.42 -2.94 -29.33
N LEU A 278 -9.80 -4.20 -29.46
CA LEU A 278 -9.95 -5.09 -28.31
C LEU A 278 -8.58 -5.40 -27.69
N SER A 279 -8.55 -5.64 -26.37
CA SER A 279 -7.31 -6.06 -25.68
C SER A 279 -6.72 -7.32 -26.30
N ASP A 280 -7.54 -8.31 -26.64
CA ASP A 280 -7.11 -9.53 -27.34
C ASP A 280 -6.47 -9.25 -28.70
N THR A 281 -6.95 -8.24 -29.40
CA THR A 281 -6.38 -7.81 -30.67
C THR A 281 -5.02 -7.14 -30.46
N ALA A 282 -4.89 -6.28 -29.44
CA ALA A 282 -3.59 -5.70 -29.08
C ALA A 282 -2.55 -6.78 -28.72
N MET A 283 -2.97 -7.80 -27.96
CA MET A 283 -2.13 -8.97 -27.63
C MET A 283 -1.71 -9.75 -28.89
N ARG A 284 -2.66 -10.03 -29.79
CA ARG A 284 -2.40 -10.76 -31.04
C ARG A 284 -1.47 -10.00 -31.99
N LEU A 285 -1.65 -8.68 -32.08
CA LEU A 285 -0.85 -7.79 -32.94
C LEU A 285 0.48 -7.37 -32.29
N ARG A 286 0.75 -7.80 -31.05
CA ARG A 286 1.95 -7.45 -30.28
C ARG A 286 2.10 -5.95 -30.00
N THR A 287 0.99 -5.22 -29.99
CA THR A 287 0.96 -3.78 -29.67
C THR A 287 0.79 -3.58 -28.16
N TYR A 288 1.76 -4.07 -27.40
CA TYR A 288 1.82 -3.97 -25.94
C TYR A 288 3.27 -3.87 -25.46
N ILE A 289 3.50 -3.37 -24.26
CA ILE A 289 4.81 -3.36 -23.60
C ILE A 289 4.77 -4.41 -22.47
N PRO A 290 5.57 -5.49 -22.53
CA PRO A 290 5.62 -6.50 -21.48
C PRO A 290 6.21 -5.95 -20.17
N ARG A 291 5.73 -6.52 -19.06
CA ARG A 291 6.34 -6.32 -17.75
C ARG A 291 7.54 -7.25 -17.61
N ALA A 292 8.71 -6.69 -17.33
CA ALA A 292 9.90 -7.43 -16.94
C ALA A 292 9.95 -7.63 -15.41
N GLU A 293 10.92 -8.43 -14.95
CA GLU A 293 11.10 -8.72 -13.53
C GLU A 293 11.41 -7.45 -12.71
N SER A 294 10.82 -7.36 -11.52
CA SER A 294 11.09 -6.29 -10.57
C SER A 294 12.54 -6.26 -10.10
N ARG A 295 13.10 -5.05 -10.02
CA ARG A 295 14.41 -4.78 -9.41
C ARG A 295 14.22 -4.35 -7.95
N LYS A 296 14.29 -5.32 -7.03
CA LYS A 296 14.18 -5.06 -5.58
C LYS A 296 15.41 -4.30 -5.07
N ALA A 297 15.20 -3.47 -4.05
CA ALA A 297 16.29 -2.79 -3.36
C ALA A 297 17.14 -3.77 -2.55
N LYS A 298 18.36 -3.37 -2.21
CA LYS A 298 19.26 -4.10 -1.31
C LYS A 298 18.66 -4.26 0.08
N ASP A 299 19.09 -5.31 0.75
CA ASP A 299 18.63 -5.64 2.11
C ASP A 299 19.22 -4.70 3.19
N ASN A 300 20.38 -4.11 2.95
CA ASN A 300 21.14 -3.30 3.93
C ASN A 300 20.92 -1.80 3.79
N GLY A 301 21.52 -0.99 4.68
CA GLY A 301 21.47 0.46 4.60
C GLY A 301 20.17 1.09 5.12
N GLN A 302 19.32 0.31 5.80
CA GLN A 302 18.02 0.76 6.29
C GLN A 302 18.05 0.92 7.81
N TYR A 303 18.08 2.14 8.31
CA TYR A 303 18.24 2.43 9.73
C TYR A 303 17.62 3.75 10.12
N GLY A 304 17.40 3.95 11.41
CA GLY A 304 16.94 5.23 11.92
C GLY A 304 17.10 5.36 13.42
N ILE A 305 17.03 6.61 13.88
CA ILE A 305 17.01 7.00 15.28
C ILE A 305 15.92 8.03 15.52
N ALA A 306 15.30 7.97 16.69
CA ALA A 306 14.31 8.92 17.15
C ALA A 306 14.59 9.34 18.59
N LEU A 307 14.34 10.62 18.89
CA LEU A 307 14.32 11.17 20.24
C LEU A 307 12.88 11.59 20.53
N LYS A 308 12.29 11.11 21.63
CA LYS A 308 10.92 11.45 22.00
C LYS A 308 10.85 12.00 23.42
N GLN A 309 10.19 13.14 23.55
CA GLN A 309 9.98 13.88 24.78
C GLN A 309 8.49 13.90 25.11
N THR A 310 8.12 13.33 26.26
CA THR A 310 6.81 13.52 26.85
C THR A 310 6.74 14.90 27.50
N LEU A 311 5.65 15.63 27.27
CA LEU A 311 5.39 16.99 27.74
C LEU A 311 4.24 16.96 28.76
N PRO A 312 4.53 16.85 30.08
CA PRO A 312 3.49 16.76 31.11
C PRO A 312 2.55 17.96 31.13
N SER A 313 3.07 19.16 30.82
CA SER A 313 2.30 20.40 30.73
C SER A 313 1.25 20.41 29.61
N LEU A 314 1.35 19.49 28.64
CA LEU A 314 0.44 19.36 27.51
C LEU A 314 -0.31 18.03 27.56
N ASN A 315 -0.86 17.68 28.73
CA ASN A 315 -1.61 16.44 28.93
C ASN A 315 -0.82 15.19 28.48
N ASN A 316 0.47 15.16 28.82
CA ASN A 316 1.42 14.12 28.40
C ASN A 316 1.55 13.93 26.88
N ALA A 317 1.43 15.01 26.10
CA ALA A 317 1.73 14.97 24.67
C ALA A 317 3.18 14.48 24.42
N GLU A 318 3.42 13.79 23.33
CA GLU A 318 4.73 13.29 22.90
C GLU A 318 5.23 14.11 21.71
N LEU A 319 6.36 14.82 21.91
CA LEU A 319 7.14 15.45 20.86
C LEU A 319 8.20 14.45 20.38
N GLY A 320 8.33 14.26 19.07
CA GLY A 320 9.32 13.36 18.47
C GLY A 320 10.19 14.06 17.44
N ILE A 321 11.48 13.71 17.42
CA ILE A 321 12.45 14.12 16.39
C ILE A 321 13.03 12.84 15.79
N TYR A 322 13.09 12.75 14.46
CA TYR A 322 13.42 11.53 13.74
C TYR A 322 14.47 11.75 12.67
N TYR A 323 15.33 10.76 12.49
CA TYR A 323 16.16 10.61 11.31
C TYR A 323 16.12 9.15 10.82
N ALA A 324 16.02 8.94 9.51
CA ALA A 324 16.15 7.63 8.89
C ALA A 324 16.83 7.69 7.52
N ASN A 325 17.54 6.60 7.17
CA ASN A 325 17.85 6.23 5.80
C ASN A 325 17.11 4.94 5.49
N TYR A 326 16.31 4.92 4.42
CA TYR A 326 15.51 3.74 4.03
C TYR A 326 15.43 3.58 2.52
N HIS A 327 14.78 2.52 2.04
CA HIS A 327 14.53 2.30 0.62
C HIS A 327 13.03 2.39 0.36
N SER A 328 12.63 2.87 -0.82
CA SER A 328 11.22 3.03 -1.13
C SER A 328 10.46 1.72 -0.92
N ARG A 329 9.37 1.75 -0.16
CA ARG A 329 8.47 0.60 0.04
C ARG A 329 7.49 0.46 -1.11
N ASN A 330 7.20 1.58 -1.77
CA ASN A 330 6.33 1.64 -2.94
C ASN A 330 7.19 1.54 -4.20
N ALA A 331 6.64 0.90 -5.24
CA ALA A 331 7.32 0.77 -6.51
C ALA A 331 7.35 2.10 -7.26
N ASN A 332 8.49 2.41 -7.86
CA ASN A 332 8.60 3.26 -9.04
C ASN A 332 8.71 2.37 -10.28
N PHE A 333 8.55 2.95 -11.46
CA PHE A 333 8.62 2.22 -12.73
C PHE A 333 9.64 2.86 -13.64
N ASP A 334 10.59 2.05 -14.08
CA ASP A 334 11.53 2.35 -15.14
C ASP A 334 11.24 1.42 -16.33
N GLY A 335 11.89 1.65 -17.45
CA GLY A 335 11.69 0.82 -18.63
C GLY A 335 12.85 0.84 -19.62
N THR A 336 12.68 0.10 -20.70
CA THR A 336 13.56 0.11 -21.88
C THR A 336 12.73 0.46 -23.11
N ALA A 337 13.29 1.28 -24.00
CA ALA A 337 12.68 1.58 -25.29
C ALA A 337 12.67 0.35 -26.21
N VAL A 338 11.83 0.41 -27.25
CA VAL A 338 11.75 -0.62 -28.30
C VAL A 338 13.10 -0.83 -28.97
N THR A 339 13.34 -2.05 -29.47
CA THR A 339 14.57 -2.39 -30.21
C THR A 339 14.45 -2.15 -31.72
N ALA A 340 13.25 -1.85 -32.22
CA ALA A 340 12.98 -1.43 -33.59
C ALA A 340 11.76 -0.50 -33.63
N ARG A 341 11.67 0.38 -34.64
CA ARG A 341 10.50 1.26 -34.85
C ARG A 341 9.31 0.46 -35.37
N GLY A 342 8.09 0.95 -35.14
CA GLY A 342 6.85 0.35 -35.63
C GLY A 342 6.01 -0.30 -34.52
N PRO A 343 4.66 -0.23 -34.60
CA PRO A 343 3.77 -0.80 -33.59
C PRO A 343 3.97 -2.29 -33.31
N GLU A 344 4.37 -3.06 -34.32
CA GLU A 344 4.64 -4.50 -34.24
C GLU A 344 5.85 -4.84 -33.34
N ASN A 345 6.66 -3.84 -32.99
CA ASN A 345 7.83 -3.97 -32.15
C ASN A 345 7.62 -3.43 -30.73
N PHE A 346 6.42 -2.95 -30.37
CA PHE A 346 6.16 -2.44 -29.02
C PHE A 346 6.43 -3.48 -27.93
N ASN A 347 6.24 -4.77 -28.24
CA ASN A 347 6.53 -5.88 -27.33
C ASN A 347 8.03 -6.13 -27.08
N THR A 348 8.92 -5.39 -27.74
CA THR A 348 10.37 -5.43 -27.50
C THR A 348 10.83 -4.40 -26.47
N ALA A 349 10.00 -3.40 -26.17
CA ALA A 349 10.18 -2.55 -24.98
C ALA A 349 9.88 -3.36 -23.72
N SER A 350 10.21 -2.82 -22.55
CA SER A 350 9.82 -3.43 -21.28
C SER A 350 9.65 -2.37 -20.20
N TYR A 351 8.77 -2.62 -19.23
CA TYR A 351 8.71 -1.84 -17.99
C TYR A 351 8.88 -2.77 -16.79
N PHE A 352 9.43 -2.26 -15.69
CA PHE A 352 9.61 -3.05 -14.47
C PHE A 352 9.57 -2.15 -13.24
N SER A 353 9.16 -2.73 -12.11
CA SER A 353 9.20 -2.02 -10.84
C SER A 353 10.63 -1.89 -10.33
N ILE A 354 10.99 -0.71 -9.86
CA ILE A 354 12.23 -0.42 -9.14
C ILE A 354 11.88 0.19 -7.77
N TYR A 355 12.73 -0.05 -6.77
CA TYR A 355 12.55 0.47 -5.42
C TYR A 355 13.74 1.36 -5.07
N PRO A 356 13.65 2.69 -5.29
CA PRO A 356 14.82 3.56 -5.16
C PRO A 356 15.41 3.55 -3.74
N GLU A 357 16.73 3.36 -3.68
CA GLU A 357 17.49 3.19 -2.43
C GLU A 357 17.85 4.54 -1.76
N ASN A 358 18.35 4.48 -0.52
CA ASN A 358 18.99 5.57 0.22
C ASN A 358 18.18 6.88 0.33
N ILE A 359 16.89 6.78 0.64
CA ILE A 359 16.03 7.94 0.92
C ILE A 359 16.31 8.40 2.35
N LYS A 360 16.75 9.65 2.49
CA LYS A 360 16.95 10.29 3.80
C LYS A 360 15.66 10.95 4.23
N MET A 361 15.31 10.82 5.51
CA MET A 361 14.13 11.45 6.09
C MET A 361 14.49 12.11 7.43
N PHE A 362 14.12 13.37 7.56
CA PHE A 362 14.09 14.12 8.82
C PHE A 362 12.64 14.32 9.22
N GLY A 363 12.30 14.09 10.49
CA GLY A 363 10.92 14.14 10.95
C GLY A 363 10.76 14.88 12.26
N LEU A 364 9.62 15.56 12.41
CA LEU A 364 9.10 16.08 13.67
C LEU A 364 7.67 15.56 13.85
N SER A 365 7.29 15.20 15.08
CA SER A 365 5.90 14.85 15.40
C SER A 365 5.44 15.45 16.70
N LEU A 366 4.17 15.81 16.80
CA LEU A 366 3.50 16.06 18.07
C LEU A 366 2.24 15.20 18.15
N THR A 367 2.12 14.36 19.17
CA THR A 367 0.90 13.57 19.41
C THR A 367 0.37 13.85 20.80
N GLY A 368 -0.93 14.06 20.94
CA GLY A 368 -1.54 14.31 22.24
C GLY A 368 -3.02 13.94 22.26
N LYS A 369 -3.67 14.24 23.38
CA LYS A 369 -5.11 14.08 23.55
C LYS A 369 -5.76 15.38 23.98
N VAL A 370 -6.87 15.72 23.32
CA VAL A 370 -7.75 16.84 23.66
C VAL A 370 -9.13 16.24 23.94
N GLY A 371 -9.53 16.17 25.21
CA GLY A 371 -10.71 15.40 25.62
C GLY A 371 -10.54 13.91 25.31
N THR A 372 -11.48 13.32 24.57
CA THR A 372 -11.43 11.93 24.08
C THR A 372 -10.65 11.80 22.77
N THR A 373 -10.51 12.90 22.04
CA THR A 373 -9.90 12.91 20.71
C THR A 373 -8.38 12.82 20.80
N THR A 374 -7.81 11.88 20.05
CA THR A 374 -6.35 11.83 19.82
C THR A 374 -6.03 12.76 18.66
N VAL A 375 -5.08 13.66 18.85
CA VAL A 375 -4.59 14.58 17.81
C VAL A 375 -3.12 14.29 17.51
N PHE A 376 -2.75 14.40 16.24
CA PHE A 376 -1.37 14.26 15.82
C PHE A 376 -1.01 15.29 14.75
N SER A 377 0.27 15.65 14.72
CA SER A 377 0.89 16.32 13.59
C SER A 377 2.24 15.68 13.28
N GLU A 378 2.57 15.61 12.00
CA GLU A 378 3.86 15.12 11.49
C GLU A 378 4.37 16.07 10.41
N LEU A 379 5.61 16.51 10.55
CA LEU A 379 6.37 17.19 9.51
C LEU A 379 7.52 16.29 9.10
N THR A 380 7.60 15.94 7.81
CA THR A 380 8.75 15.21 7.27
C THR A 380 9.40 15.98 6.15
N HIS A 381 10.73 15.94 6.10
CA HIS A 381 11.52 16.46 5.01
C HIS A 381 12.43 15.37 4.46
N LYS A 382 12.34 15.12 3.15
CA LYS A 382 13.12 14.13 2.42
C LYS A 382 13.87 14.83 1.30
N PRO A 383 15.19 15.09 1.41
CA PRO A 383 15.93 15.85 0.42
C PRO A 383 16.05 15.16 -0.94
N ASN A 384 15.79 13.84 -1.01
CA ASN A 384 16.00 13.02 -2.19
C ASN A 384 14.88 12.00 -2.42
N GLN A 385 13.63 12.40 -2.18
CA GLN A 385 12.44 11.58 -2.39
C GLN A 385 12.29 11.23 -3.88
N PRO A 386 12.17 9.95 -4.25
CA PRO A 386 11.82 9.57 -5.61
C PRO A 386 10.36 9.96 -5.90
N LEU A 387 10.16 10.70 -6.99
CA LEU A 387 8.85 11.08 -7.52
C LEU A 387 8.70 10.46 -8.90
N GLN A 388 7.66 9.64 -9.05
CA GLN A 388 7.31 8.97 -10.29
C GLN A 388 6.92 10.02 -11.34
N LEU A 389 7.54 9.95 -12.50
CA LEU A 389 7.11 10.68 -13.69
C LEU A 389 5.87 10.01 -14.27
N ASN A 390 5.08 10.76 -15.03
CA ASN A 390 3.85 10.26 -15.62
C ASN A 390 4.10 8.98 -16.44
N GLY A 391 3.34 7.91 -16.14
CA GLY A 391 3.52 6.61 -16.77
C GLY A 391 3.24 6.62 -18.28
N THR A 392 2.24 7.38 -18.73
CA THR A 392 1.91 7.54 -20.15
C THR A 392 3.06 8.18 -20.91
N ASP A 393 3.72 9.18 -20.34
CA ASP A 393 4.90 9.80 -20.96
C ASP A 393 6.08 8.83 -21.07
N ILE A 394 6.27 7.96 -20.07
CA ILE A 394 7.26 6.87 -20.12
C ILE A 394 6.92 5.91 -21.26
N VAL A 395 5.67 5.48 -21.36
CA VAL A 395 5.19 4.58 -22.43
C VAL A 395 5.43 5.20 -23.81
N TYR A 396 5.07 6.46 -24.00
CA TYR A 396 5.31 7.19 -25.25
C TYR A 396 6.80 7.31 -25.57
N ALA A 397 7.66 7.53 -24.57
CA ALA A 397 9.10 7.57 -24.77
C ALA A 397 9.63 6.18 -25.19
N GLN A 398 9.13 5.10 -24.57
CA GLN A 398 9.53 3.73 -24.88
C GLN A 398 9.20 3.33 -26.32
N VAL A 399 8.08 3.79 -26.86
CA VAL A 399 7.65 3.51 -28.24
C VAL A 399 8.15 4.53 -29.26
N LEU A 400 9.04 5.43 -28.85
CA LEU A 400 9.63 6.47 -29.70
C LEU A 400 8.58 7.39 -30.33
N SER A 401 7.53 7.71 -29.57
CA SER A 401 6.59 8.76 -29.96
C SER A 401 7.27 10.11 -29.91
N ASP A 402 6.96 10.98 -30.87
CA ASP A 402 7.43 12.36 -30.85
C ASP A 402 6.73 13.15 -29.73
N GLY A 403 7.44 14.14 -29.17
CA GLY A 403 6.85 15.15 -28.27
C GLY A 403 6.65 14.71 -26.82
N THR A 404 7.44 13.77 -26.31
CA THR A 404 7.41 13.38 -24.89
C THR A 404 8.25 14.34 -24.04
N PRO A 405 7.94 14.53 -22.74
CA PRO A 405 8.79 15.34 -21.86
C PRO A 405 10.15 14.68 -21.54
N PHE A 406 10.40 13.47 -22.03
CA PHE A 406 11.67 12.75 -21.86
C PHE A 406 12.72 13.11 -22.92
N SER A 407 12.33 13.82 -23.99
CA SER A 407 13.25 14.20 -25.07
C SER A 407 12.89 15.58 -25.64
N PRO A 408 13.87 16.37 -26.14
CA PRO A 408 13.60 17.59 -26.86
C PRO A 408 12.65 17.36 -28.07
N PRO A 409 11.92 18.39 -28.52
CA PRO A 409 11.10 18.28 -29.73
C PRO A 409 11.92 17.81 -30.95
N GLY A 410 11.48 16.73 -31.59
CA GLY A 410 12.16 16.12 -32.75
C GLY A 410 13.22 15.07 -32.38
N GLU A 411 13.46 14.83 -31.11
CA GLU A 411 14.34 13.76 -30.62
C GLU A 411 13.52 12.64 -29.98
N THR A 412 14.01 11.42 -30.11
CA THR A 412 13.47 10.22 -29.44
C THR A 412 14.61 9.50 -28.73
N PRO A 413 14.32 8.68 -27.69
CA PRO A 413 15.31 7.77 -27.13
C PRO A 413 15.97 6.88 -28.20
N GLU A 414 17.18 6.40 -27.91
CA GLU A 414 17.85 5.37 -28.70
C GLU A 414 17.11 4.02 -28.59
N LEU A 415 17.28 3.15 -29.58
CA LEU A 415 16.70 1.80 -29.55
C LEU A 415 17.27 1.01 -28.37
N GLY A 416 16.38 0.42 -27.57
CA GLY A 416 16.77 -0.32 -26.36
C GLY A 416 17.27 0.56 -25.20
N GLN A 417 17.19 1.89 -25.31
CA GLN A 417 17.66 2.80 -24.27
C GLN A 417 16.92 2.57 -22.94
N TYR A 418 17.67 2.65 -21.84
CA TYR A 418 17.10 2.70 -20.49
C TYR A 418 16.39 4.04 -20.23
N ILE A 419 15.13 3.97 -19.79
CA ILE A 419 14.31 5.11 -19.45
C ILE A 419 14.07 5.09 -17.94
N GLN A 420 14.69 6.04 -17.24
CA GLN A 420 14.45 6.25 -15.81
C GLN A 420 13.14 7.01 -15.64
N GLY A 421 12.15 6.39 -15.00
CA GLY A 421 10.80 6.93 -14.84
C GLY A 421 10.57 7.69 -13.55
N TYR A 422 11.61 8.03 -12.79
CA TYR A 422 11.49 8.86 -11.59
C TYR A 422 12.60 9.88 -11.48
N VAL A 423 12.32 10.97 -10.77
CA VAL A 423 13.30 12.00 -10.39
C VAL A 423 13.40 12.09 -8.88
N ARG A 424 14.57 12.49 -8.35
CA ARG A 424 14.75 12.72 -6.92
C ARG A 424 14.70 14.19 -6.62
N LEU A 425 13.74 14.58 -5.79
CA LEU A 425 13.52 15.98 -5.42
C LEU A 425 13.39 16.12 -3.90
N PRO A 426 13.71 17.31 -3.36
CA PRO A 426 13.41 17.62 -1.97
C PRO A 426 11.89 17.73 -1.78
N VAL A 427 11.35 16.95 -0.84
CA VAL A 427 9.91 16.95 -0.51
C VAL A 427 9.74 17.22 0.97
N THR A 428 8.93 18.23 1.29
CA THR A 428 8.46 18.50 2.64
C THR A 428 6.97 18.22 2.71
N GLN A 429 6.55 17.40 3.68
CA GLN A 429 5.15 17.09 3.91
C GLN A 429 4.79 17.41 5.36
N PHE A 430 3.76 18.23 5.53
CA PHE A 430 3.11 18.44 6.81
C PHE A 430 1.75 17.74 6.80
N SER A 431 1.44 17.01 7.86
CA SER A 431 0.14 16.39 8.06
C SER A 431 -0.34 16.65 9.49
N ILE A 432 -1.64 16.85 9.63
CA ILE A 432 -2.33 16.99 10.90
C ILE A 432 -3.59 16.14 10.84
N GLY A 433 -3.94 15.52 11.95
CA GLY A 433 -5.14 14.70 12.01
C GLY A 433 -5.65 14.55 13.43
N ALA A 434 -6.90 14.12 13.50
CA ALA A 434 -7.59 13.81 14.73
C ALA A 434 -8.33 12.49 14.55
N THR A 435 -8.38 11.69 15.61
CA THR A 435 -9.16 10.46 15.65
C THR A 435 -9.90 10.43 16.97
N ASP A 436 -11.20 10.23 16.88
CA ASP A 436 -12.07 10.06 18.05
C ASP A 436 -12.78 8.72 17.92
N SER A 437 -13.25 8.18 19.03
CA SER A 437 -14.01 6.95 19.07
C SER A 437 -15.36 7.24 19.70
N ILE A 438 -16.43 7.05 18.93
CA ILE A 438 -17.78 7.24 19.45
C ILE A 438 -18.29 5.87 19.91
N SER A 439 -18.45 5.73 21.22
CA SER A 439 -18.94 4.49 21.84
C SER A 439 -20.46 4.40 21.81
N ASN A 440 -21.00 3.18 21.87
CA ASN A 440 -22.43 2.88 22.05
C ASN A 440 -23.36 3.35 20.92
N ILE A 441 -22.89 3.32 19.68
CA ILE A 441 -23.74 3.58 18.51
C ILE A 441 -24.42 2.26 18.09
N PHE A 442 -25.76 2.25 17.99
CA PHE A 442 -26.56 1.12 17.50
C PHE A 442 -26.26 -0.25 18.14
N GLY A 443 -25.86 -0.28 19.42
CA GLY A 443 -25.52 -1.52 20.13
C GLY A 443 -24.11 -2.07 19.86
N ALA A 444 -23.28 -1.36 19.09
CA ALA A 444 -21.86 -1.67 18.95
C ALA A 444 -21.05 -0.99 20.06
N ASN A 445 -20.00 -1.68 20.54
CA ASN A 445 -19.14 -1.18 21.63
C ASN A 445 -18.38 0.10 21.25
N SER A 446 -18.02 0.29 19.97
CA SER A 446 -17.40 1.51 19.46
C SER A 446 -17.45 1.61 17.94
N MET A 447 -17.54 2.84 17.41
CA MET A 447 -17.24 3.20 16.03
C MET A 447 -16.01 4.13 16.03
N THR A 448 -15.00 3.81 15.21
CA THR A 448 -13.73 4.53 15.08
C THR A 448 -13.56 5.11 13.70
#